data_AF-A0AAE0ZXI5-F1
#
_entry.id   AF-A0AAE0ZXI5-F1
#
_cell.length_a   1.000
_cell.length_b   1.000
_cell.length_c   1.000
_cell.angle_alpha   90.00
_cell.angle_beta   90.00
_cell.angle_gamma   90.00
#
_symmetry.space_group_name_H-M   'P 1'
#
loop_
_entity.id
_entity.type
_entity.pdbx_description
1 polymer ?
#
loop_
_entity_poly.entity_id
_entity_poly.type
_entity_poly.pdbx_seq_one_letter_code
_entity_poly.pdbx_strand_id
1 'polypeptide(L)'
;MLVKSKKKYFKEMIFESKGNSNELHKLVKSLYKPTSSYKPVLPSHVDTEQLCNNFSSFFGGKIDSIRNQLDNESILTPNNEPPSNPSSTLQEFRPALVEEVDKLIIAMPNKSCVLDKIPAWLFKEVHKELALH
;
A
#
# COMPACT_ATOMS: atom_id res chain seq x y z
N MET A 1 28.02 25.84 -19.82
CA MET A 1 28.66 25.34 -18.57
C MET A 1 27.66 24.77 -17.57
N LEU A 2 26.54 25.45 -17.28
CA LEU A 2 25.55 25.08 -16.25
C LEU A 2 25.06 23.61 -16.31
N VAL A 3 24.74 23.08 -17.49
CA VAL A 3 24.23 21.70 -17.65
C VAL A 3 25.27 20.65 -17.30
N LYS A 4 26.54 20.88 -17.69
CA LYS A 4 27.65 19.98 -17.35
C LYS A 4 27.91 19.97 -15.84
N SER A 5 27.87 21.15 -15.20
CA SER A 5 28.05 21.28 -13.75
C SER A 5 26.91 20.61 -12.97
N LYS A 6 25.64 20.81 -13.39
CA LYS A 6 24.48 20.12 -12.78
C LYS A 6 24.57 18.60 -12.90
N LYS A 7 24.96 18.09 -14.08
CA LYS A 7 25.13 16.65 -14.30
C LYS A 7 26.22 16.06 -13.41
N LYS A 8 27.33 16.78 -13.22
CA LYS A 8 28.41 16.38 -12.30
C LYS A 8 27.93 16.33 -10.85
N TYR A 9 27.26 17.38 -10.38
CA TYR A 9 26.72 17.48 -9.03
C TYR A 9 25.77 16.31 -8.68
N PHE A 10 24.80 16.02 -9.54
CA PHE A 10 23.87 14.91 -9.28
C PHE A 10 24.57 13.54 -9.36
N LYS A 11 25.60 13.39 -10.20
CA LYS A 11 26.38 12.15 -10.28
C LYS A 11 27.17 11.91 -9.00
N GLU A 12 27.74 12.95 -8.40
CA GLU A 12 28.46 12.88 -7.12
C GLU A 12 27.49 12.51 -5.99
N MET A 13 26.34 13.17 -5.86
CA MET A 13 25.35 12.81 -4.82
C MET A 13 24.80 11.38 -4.94
N ILE A 14 24.61 10.87 -6.17
CA ILE A 14 24.20 9.46 -6.38
C ILE A 14 25.29 8.50 -5.88
N PHE A 15 26.56 8.84 -6.10
CA PHE A 15 27.68 8.04 -5.63
C PHE A 15 27.82 8.08 -4.10
N GLU A 16 27.63 9.25 -3.49
CA GLU A 16 27.64 9.42 -2.04
C GLU A 16 26.48 8.69 -1.34
N SER A 17 25.31 8.60 -2.00
CA SER A 17 24.14 7.87 -1.49
C SER A 17 24.26 6.33 -1.62
N LYS A 18 25.41 5.79 -2.05
CA LYS A 18 25.60 4.36 -2.27
C LYS A 18 25.47 3.59 -0.96
N GLY A 19 24.52 2.65 -0.90
CA GLY A 19 24.20 1.87 0.30
C GLY A 19 23.07 2.45 1.14
N ASN A 20 22.60 3.67 0.84
CA ASN A 20 21.44 4.29 1.49
C ASN A 20 20.33 4.55 0.46
N SER A 21 19.51 3.53 0.22
CA SER A 21 18.40 3.60 -0.75
C SER A 21 17.41 4.73 -0.44
N ASN A 22 17.24 5.10 0.83
CA ASN A 22 16.36 6.20 1.24
C ASN A 22 16.87 7.57 0.76
N GLU A 23 18.19 7.82 0.79
CA GLU A 23 18.77 9.07 0.29
C GLU A 23 18.70 9.16 -1.22
N LEU A 24 18.98 8.05 -1.92
CA LEU A 24 18.82 7.98 -3.36
C LEU A 24 17.36 8.25 -3.78
N HIS A 25 16.38 7.67 -3.07
CA HIS A 25 14.96 7.91 -3.32
C HIS A 25 14.56 9.38 -3.07
N LYS A 26 15.06 10.01 -2.00
CA LYS A 26 14.83 11.45 -1.75
C LYS A 26 15.42 12.32 -2.85
N LEU A 27 16.63 11.99 -3.32
CA LEU A 27 17.29 12.70 -4.41
C LEU A 27 16.49 12.60 -5.72
N VAL A 28 16.09 11.39 -6.10
CA VAL A 28 15.26 11.16 -7.29
C VAL A 28 13.95 11.93 -7.15
N LYS A 29 13.30 11.87 -5.98
CA LYS A 29 12.08 12.65 -5.67
C LYS A 29 12.25 14.15 -5.86
N SER A 30 13.40 14.71 -5.49
CA SER A 30 13.72 16.13 -5.69
C SER A 30 13.91 16.52 -7.16
N LEU A 31 14.23 15.57 -8.05
CA LEU A 31 14.46 15.85 -9.48
C LEU A 31 13.16 15.96 -10.28
N TYR A 32 12.14 15.14 -9.94
CA TYR A 32 10.86 15.14 -10.65
C TYR A 32 9.72 15.83 -9.89
N LYS A 33 9.90 16.16 -8.61
CA LYS A 33 9.00 17.06 -7.87
C LYS A 33 9.79 18.27 -7.40
N PRO A 34 9.52 19.48 -7.94
CA PRO A 34 10.05 20.70 -7.35
C PRO A 34 9.64 20.75 -5.89
N THR A 35 10.56 21.08 -5.00
CA THR A 35 10.36 21.18 -3.53
C THR A 35 9.16 22.05 -3.13
N SER A 36 8.69 22.91 -4.04
CA SER A 36 7.42 23.65 -3.98
C SER A 36 6.16 22.79 -3.81
N SER A 37 6.19 21.49 -4.15
CA SER A 37 5.05 20.59 -4.04
C SER A 37 5.00 19.80 -2.72
N TYR A 38 5.97 20.00 -1.83
CA TYR A 38 5.87 19.47 -0.48
C TYR A 38 4.88 20.35 0.29
N LYS A 39 3.59 19.98 0.26
CA LYS A 39 2.66 20.48 1.27
C LYS A 39 3.23 20.06 2.63
N PRO A 40 3.47 21.01 3.55
CA PRO A 40 3.94 20.65 4.87
C PRO A 40 2.92 19.69 5.48
N VAL A 41 3.41 18.61 6.10
CA VAL A 41 2.56 17.60 6.76
C VAL A 41 1.76 18.23 7.90
N LEU A 42 2.30 19.32 8.47
CA LEU A 42 1.68 20.14 9.48
C LEU A 42 1.12 21.43 8.88
N PRO A 43 0.05 21.99 9.45
CA PRO A 43 -0.36 23.36 9.16
C PRO A 43 0.80 24.34 9.38
N SER A 44 0.80 25.43 8.59
CA SER A 44 1.70 26.55 8.87
C SER A 44 1.42 27.08 10.27
N HIS A 45 2.44 27.16 11.11
CA HIS A 45 2.34 27.61 12.49
C HIS A 45 3.57 28.45 12.83
N VAL A 46 3.36 29.47 13.65
CA VAL A 46 4.44 30.34 14.16
C VAL A 46 4.89 29.86 15.53
N ASP A 47 3.98 29.30 16.32
CA ASP A 47 4.22 28.76 17.65
C ASP A 47 3.89 27.25 17.68
N THR A 48 4.87 26.47 18.13
CA THR A 48 4.74 25.02 18.26
C THR A 48 3.84 24.64 19.43
N GLU A 49 3.86 25.42 20.52
CA GLU A 49 3.03 25.15 21.70
C GLU A 49 1.55 25.34 21.36
N GLN A 50 1.21 26.45 20.72
CA GLN A 50 -0.14 26.68 20.20
C GLN A 50 -0.60 25.58 19.23
N LEU A 51 0.28 25.10 18.33
CA LEU A 51 -0.08 24.00 17.42
C LEU A 51 -0.40 22.70 18.20
N CYS A 52 0.42 22.35 19.19
CA CYS A 52 0.20 21.18 20.04
C CYS A 52 -1.11 21.27 20.84
N ASN A 53 -1.42 22.45 21.37
CA ASN A 53 -2.66 22.71 22.10
C ASN A 53 -3.89 22.61 21.17
N ASN A 54 -3.77 23.11 19.93
CA ASN A 54 -4.81 23.00 18.91
C ASN A 54 -5.05 21.54 18.51
N PHE A 55 -3.99 20.74 18.35
CA PHE A 55 -4.13 19.30 18.09
C PHE A 55 -4.83 18.58 19.24
N SER A 56 -4.42 18.86 20.48
CA SER A 56 -5.01 18.25 21.67
C SER A 56 -6.51 18.56 21.77
N SER A 57 -6.88 19.83 21.59
CA SER A 57 -8.29 20.27 21.60
C SER A 57 -9.10 19.66 20.45
N PHE A 58 -8.54 19.65 19.23
CA PHE A 58 -9.21 19.10 18.05
C PHE A 58 -9.50 17.61 18.20
N PHE A 59 -8.50 16.81 18.59
CA PHE A 59 -8.68 15.38 18.74
C PHE A 59 -9.55 15.03 19.95
N GLY A 60 -9.45 15.76 21.06
CA GLY A 60 -10.36 15.63 22.19
C GLY A 60 -11.82 15.85 21.78
N GLY A 61 -12.12 17.00 21.16
CA GLY A 61 -13.47 17.30 20.69
C GLY A 61 -13.98 16.32 19.63
N LYS A 62 -13.10 15.83 18.76
CA LYS A 62 -13.47 14.80 17.77
C LYS A 62 -13.87 13.48 18.43
N ILE A 63 -13.13 13.05 19.45
CA ILE A 63 -13.45 11.84 20.22
C ILE A 63 -14.81 11.99 20.89
N ASP A 64 -15.06 13.13 21.55
CA ASP A 64 -16.33 13.37 22.23
C ASP A 64 -17.50 13.45 21.25
N SER A 65 -17.30 14.08 20.08
CA SER A 65 -18.30 14.10 19.01
C SER A 65 -18.62 12.68 18.51
N ILE A 66 -17.63 11.82 18.32
CA ILE A 66 -17.85 10.44 17.85
C ILE A 66 -18.59 9.63 18.91
N ARG A 67 -18.21 9.75 20.19
CA ARG A 67 -18.89 9.07 21.30
C ARG A 67 -20.35 9.51 21.40
N ASN A 68 -20.59 10.82 21.38
CA ASN A 68 -21.94 11.36 21.39
C ASN A 68 -22.74 10.90 20.18
N GLN A 69 -22.16 10.82 18.99
CA GLN A 69 -22.86 10.28 17.82
C GLN A 69 -23.22 8.80 18.01
N LEU A 70 -22.30 7.99 18.52
CA LEU A 70 -22.54 6.58 18.76
C LEU A 70 -23.59 6.34 19.86
N ASP A 71 -23.60 7.17 20.91
CA ASP A 71 -24.56 7.09 22.00
C ASP A 71 -25.95 7.62 21.59
N ASN A 72 -26.00 8.61 20.68
CA ASN A 72 -27.24 9.20 20.16
C ASN A 72 -27.81 8.47 18.94
N GLU A 73 -27.01 7.65 18.24
CA GLU A 73 -27.56 6.59 17.41
C GLU A 73 -28.24 5.59 18.35
N SER A 74 -29.48 5.94 18.72
CA SER A 74 -30.45 5.03 19.31
C SER A 74 -30.27 3.70 18.63
N ILE A 75 -29.79 2.73 19.42
CA ILE A 75 -29.55 1.34 19.06
C ILE A 75 -30.56 1.00 17.97
N LEU A 76 -30.12 1.11 16.71
CA LEU A 76 -30.76 0.39 15.63
C LEU A 76 -30.49 -1.02 16.08
N THR A 77 -31.43 -1.58 16.84
CA THR A 77 -31.41 -2.99 17.19
C THR A 77 -31.10 -3.63 15.87
N PRO A 78 -29.91 -4.24 15.70
CA PRO A 78 -29.62 -4.95 14.48
C PRO A 78 -30.85 -5.79 14.26
N ASN A 79 -31.45 -5.72 13.07
CA ASN A 79 -32.60 -6.54 12.77
C ASN A 79 -32.12 -7.97 13.05
N ASN A 80 -32.43 -8.49 14.24
CA ASN A 80 -31.86 -9.71 14.80
C ASN A 80 -32.54 -10.90 14.14
N GLU A 81 -33.19 -10.67 13.00
CA GLU A 81 -33.51 -11.73 12.08
C GLU A 81 -32.18 -12.37 11.69
N PRO A 82 -31.95 -13.63 12.12
CA PRO A 82 -30.79 -14.35 11.65
C PRO A 82 -30.82 -14.30 10.11
N PRO A 83 -29.66 -14.09 9.47
CA PRO A 83 -29.60 -14.17 8.02
C PRO A 83 -30.23 -15.50 7.60
N SER A 84 -31.15 -15.46 6.63
CA SER A 84 -31.81 -16.66 6.13
C SER A 84 -30.75 -17.73 5.90
N ASN A 85 -30.97 -18.93 6.46
CA ASN A 85 -30.09 -20.06 6.24
C ASN A 85 -29.84 -20.20 4.72
N PRO A 86 -28.59 -20.44 4.31
CA PRO A 86 -28.29 -20.59 2.90
C PRO A 86 -29.13 -21.75 2.34
N SER A 87 -29.81 -21.51 1.22
CA SER A 87 -30.68 -22.51 0.59
C SER A 87 -29.92 -23.74 0.06
N SER A 88 -28.59 -23.70 0.09
CA SER A 88 -27.72 -24.80 -0.33
C SER A 88 -26.55 -24.98 0.64
N THR A 89 -26.12 -26.23 0.80
CA THR A 89 -24.95 -26.62 1.59
C THR A 89 -23.90 -27.18 0.64
N LEU A 90 -22.64 -26.74 0.78
CA LEU A 90 -21.52 -27.31 0.03
C LEU A 90 -21.25 -28.74 0.57
N GLN A 91 -21.58 -29.75 -0.22
CA GLN A 91 -21.44 -31.15 0.18
C GLN A 91 -20.02 -31.69 -0.05
N GLU A 92 -19.36 -31.23 -1.11
CA GLU A 92 -18.06 -31.73 -1.52
C GLU A 92 -17.25 -30.69 -2.29
N PHE A 93 -15.93 -30.87 -2.29
CA PHE A 93 -15.03 -30.16 -3.19
C PHE A 93 -14.63 -31.11 -4.31
N ARG A 94 -14.82 -30.68 -5.56
CA ARG A 94 -14.26 -31.40 -6.69
C ARG A 94 -12.78 -31.08 -6.86
N PRO A 95 -11.95 -32.04 -7.31
CA PRO A 95 -10.59 -31.75 -7.77
C PRO A 95 -10.58 -30.66 -8.85
N ALA A 96 -9.52 -29.86 -8.87
CA ALA A 96 -9.30 -28.88 -9.92
C ALA A 96 -8.95 -29.58 -11.24
N LEU A 97 -9.48 -29.08 -12.35
CA LEU A 97 -9.10 -29.52 -13.68
C LEU A 97 -7.76 -28.89 -14.09
N VAL A 98 -7.00 -29.57 -14.95
CA VAL A 98 -5.72 -29.05 -15.46
C VAL A 98 -5.92 -27.70 -16.13
N GLU A 99 -7.00 -27.53 -16.89
CA GLU A 99 -7.32 -26.28 -17.59
C GLU A 99 -7.68 -25.14 -16.64
N GLU A 100 -8.23 -25.46 -15.47
CA GLU A 100 -8.54 -24.47 -14.43
C GLU A 100 -7.26 -23.97 -13.76
N VAL A 101 -6.33 -24.89 -13.49
CA VAL A 101 -5.00 -24.58 -12.94
C VAL A 101 -4.19 -23.76 -13.94
N ASP A 102 -4.14 -24.16 -15.22
CA ASP A 102 -3.44 -23.44 -16.28
C ASP A 102 -3.95 -22.00 -16.42
N LYS A 103 -5.27 -21.81 -16.44
CA LYS A 103 -5.88 -20.48 -16.50
C LYS A 103 -5.48 -19.63 -15.28
N LEU A 104 -5.46 -20.23 -14.10
CA LEU A 104 -5.06 -19.55 -12.88
C LEU A 104 -3.59 -19.12 -12.91
N ILE A 105 -2.70 -20.02 -13.37
CA ILE A 105 -1.27 -19.74 -13.51
C ILE A 105 -1.04 -18.60 -14.50
N ILE A 106 -1.73 -18.57 -15.64
CA ILE A 106 -1.57 -17.49 -16.61
C ILE A 106 -2.10 -16.16 -16.06
N ALA A 107 -3.23 -16.18 -15.35
CA ALA A 107 -3.92 -15.00 -14.83
C ALA A 107 -3.25 -14.36 -13.60
N MET A 108 -2.46 -15.11 -12.83
CA MET A 108 -1.81 -14.58 -11.63
C MET A 108 -0.90 -13.39 -11.98
N PRO A 109 -0.68 -12.40 -11.10
CA PRO A 109 0.25 -11.31 -11.40
C PRO A 109 1.70 -11.80 -11.38
N ASN A 110 2.60 -11.12 -12.10
CA ASN A 110 4.05 -11.40 -12.08
C ASN A 110 4.71 -10.87 -10.78
N LYS A 111 4.18 -11.27 -9.63
CA LYS A 111 4.70 -10.93 -8.31
C LYS A 111 5.58 -12.06 -7.83
N SER A 112 6.73 -11.71 -7.27
CA SER A 112 7.61 -12.66 -6.60
C SER A 112 8.17 -12.08 -5.31
N CYS A 113 8.49 -12.96 -4.37
CA CYS A 113 9.13 -12.65 -3.11
C CYS A 113 10.51 -13.32 -3.00
N VAL A 114 11.29 -12.91 -2.00
CA VAL A 114 12.65 -13.43 -1.78
C VAL A 114 12.71 -14.93 -1.43
N LEU A 115 11.57 -15.53 -1.05
CA LEU A 115 11.47 -16.97 -0.75
C LEU A 115 11.09 -17.80 -1.98
N ASP A 116 10.64 -17.16 -3.07
CA ASP A 116 10.23 -17.88 -4.27
C ASP A 116 11.45 -18.49 -4.97
N LYS A 117 11.36 -19.79 -5.27
CA LYS A 117 12.44 -20.51 -5.95
C LYS A 117 12.59 -20.08 -7.41
N ILE A 118 11.50 -19.64 -8.03
CA ILE A 118 11.45 -19.25 -9.44
C ILE A 118 10.58 -17.99 -9.53
N PRO A 119 11.02 -16.96 -10.28
CA PRO A 119 10.18 -15.80 -10.56
C PRO A 119 8.86 -16.19 -11.24
N ALA A 120 7.76 -15.55 -10.86
CA ALA A 120 6.41 -15.90 -11.35
C ALA A 120 6.27 -15.73 -12.87
N TRP A 121 6.98 -14.77 -13.47
CA TRP A 121 6.99 -14.60 -14.93
C TRP A 121 7.61 -15.81 -15.64
N LEU A 122 8.69 -16.37 -15.08
CA LEU A 122 9.39 -17.50 -15.66
C LEU A 122 8.59 -18.79 -15.44
N PHE A 123 8.02 -18.95 -14.25
CA PHE A 123 7.13 -20.08 -13.96
C PHE A 123 5.98 -20.16 -14.95
N LYS A 124 5.36 -19.03 -15.32
CA LYS A 124 4.31 -19.01 -16.35
C LYS A 124 4.76 -19.47 -17.73
N GLU A 125 6.01 -19.27 -18.10
CA GLU A 125 6.53 -19.73 -19.40
C GLU A 125 6.77 -21.24 -19.38
N VAL A 126 7.26 -21.78 -18.26
CA VAL A 126 7.74 -23.17 -18.18
C VAL A 126 6.80 -24.14 -17.46
N HIS A 127 5.68 -23.68 -16.87
CA HIS A 127 4.80 -24.52 -16.03
C HIS A 127 4.29 -25.79 -16.73
N LYS A 128 4.12 -25.76 -18.06
CA LYS A 128 3.69 -26.92 -18.84
C LYS A 128 4.75 -28.00 -18.97
N GLU A 129 6.02 -27.61 -18.94
CA GLU A 129 7.16 -28.54 -18.97
C GLU A 129 7.38 -29.18 -17.60
N LEU A 130 7.00 -28.48 -16.52
CA LEU A 130 7.06 -28.98 -15.15
C LEU A 130 5.97 -30.00 -14.80
N ALA A 131 4.92 -30.11 -15.61
CA ALA A 131 3.80 -31.03 -15.38
C ALA A 131 4.04 -32.47 -15.89
N LEU A 132 5.17 -32.72 -16.55
CA LEU A 132 5.52 -34.01 -17.18
C LEU A 132 6.29 -34.98 -16.25
N HIS A 133 6.45 -34.64 -14.97
CA HIS A 133 7.09 -35.47 -13.94
C HIS A 133 6.27 -35.43 -12.64
#